data_AF-A0A1V2LZK9-F1
#
_entry.id   AF-A0A1V2LZK9-F1
#
_cell.length_a   1.000
_cell.length_b   1.000
_cell.length_c   1.000
_cell.angle_alpha   90.00
_cell.angle_beta   90.00
_cell.angle_gamma   90.00
#
_symmetry.space_group_name_H-M   'P 1'
#
loop_
_entity.id
_entity.type
_entity.pdbx_description
1 polymer ?
#
loop_
_entity_poly.entity_id
_entity_poly.type
_entity_poly.pdbx_seq_one_letter_code
_entity_poly.pdbx_strand_id
1 'polypeptide(L)'
;MTATTKMPKSYFYSIVLSCAVIIFCECLQVLVRVRDPANFAMWGEGMSIETYMLIQMSYFFERITVPIMLGLYTYFAFIKLRIGKLFICVWGLMLAGATITTGMEFDFTNILYYLKMIAYFINIISVIRLWQVIELDRDKIEEDNPWS
;
A
#
# COMPACT_ATOMS: atom_id res chain seq x y z
N MET A 1 -13.30 -11.58 -23.54
CA MET A 1 -12.08 -12.13 -22.87
C MET A 1 -11.59 -11.14 -21.83
N THR A 2 -11.26 -11.57 -20.61
CA THR A 2 -10.54 -10.71 -19.66
C THR A 2 -9.12 -10.53 -20.17
N ALA A 3 -8.82 -9.36 -20.74
CA ALA A 3 -7.46 -9.01 -21.15
C ALA A 3 -6.54 -9.09 -19.91
N THR A 4 -5.54 -9.97 -19.98
CA THR A 4 -4.58 -10.16 -18.91
C THR A 4 -3.17 -10.04 -19.47
N THR A 5 -2.40 -9.13 -18.88
CA THR A 5 -1.10 -8.69 -19.40
C THR A 5 0.01 -9.04 -18.42
N LYS A 6 1.22 -9.32 -18.93
CA LYS A 6 2.39 -9.52 -18.07
C LYS A 6 2.82 -8.20 -17.43
N MET A 7 3.13 -8.23 -16.14
CA MET A 7 3.57 -7.03 -15.43
C MET A 7 4.93 -6.54 -15.94
N PRO A 8 5.08 -5.25 -16.31
CA PRO A 8 6.39 -4.69 -16.63
C PRO A 8 7.26 -4.57 -15.38
N LYS A 9 8.55 -4.92 -15.51
CA LYS A 9 9.53 -4.91 -14.41
C LYS A 9 9.60 -3.58 -13.65
N SER A 10 9.50 -2.45 -14.36
CA SER A 10 9.59 -1.12 -13.73
C SER A 10 8.47 -0.87 -12.72
N TYR A 11 7.24 -1.26 -13.03
CA TYR A 11 6.10 -1.07 -12.13
C TYR A 11 6.17 -2.02 -10.94
N PHE A 12 6.61 -3.26 -11.17
CA PHE A 12 6.87 -4.23 -10.11
C PHE A 12 7.83 -3.66 -9.05
N TYR A 13 9.02 -3.20 -9.47
CA TYR A 13 10.01 -2.65 -8.54
C TYR A 13 9.52 -1.38 -7.85
N SER A 14 8.80 -0.50 -8.56
CA SER A 14 8.21 0.71 -7.98
C SER A 14 7.25 0.39 -6.83
N ILE A 15 6.33 -0.57 -7.04
CA ILE A 15 5.33 -0.97 -6.04
C ILE A 15 6.01 -1.61 -4.84
N VAL A 16 6.89 -2.59 -5.07
CA VAL A 16 7.56 -3.32 -3.97
C VAL A 16 8.45 -2.39 -3.15
N LEU A 17 9.21 -1.51 -3.79
CA LEU A 17 10.06 -0.55 -3.09
C LEU A 17 9.22 0.42 -2.23
N SER A 18 8.12 0.94 -2.80
CA SER A 18 7.22 1.83 -2.07
C SER A 18 6.56 1.13 -0.88
N CYS A 19 6.12 -0.12 -1.04
CA CYS A 19 5.62 -0.93 0.07
C CYS A 19 6.69 -1.15 1.16
N ALA A 20 7.93 -1.43 0.78
CA ALA A 20 9.02 -1.61 1.74
C ALA A 20 9.28 -0.33 2.55
N VAL A 21 9.26 0.84 1.90
CA VAL A 21 9.40 2.15 2.57
C VAL A 21 8.25 2.38 3.56
N ILE A 22 7.00 2.09 3.19
CA ILE A 22 5.84 2.24 4.08
C ILE A 22 6.01 1.36 5.32
N ILE A 23 6.31 0.07 5.14
CA ILE A 23 6.48 -0.88 6.25
C ILE A 23 7.61 -0.42 7.17
N PHE A 24 8.75 0.00 6.60
CA PHE A 24 9.86 0.51 7.38
C PHE A 24 9.49 1.74 8.21
N CYS A 25 8.77 2.70 7.62
CA CYS A 25 8.32 3.90 8.32
C CYS A 25 7.33 3.57 9.44
N GLU A 26 6.38 2.65 9.23
CA GLU A 26 5.45 2.20 10.27
C GLU A 26 6.19 1.53 11.43
N CYS A 27 7.17 0.67 11.16
CA CYS A 27 8.00 0.05 12.19
C CYS A 27 8.70 1.11 13.06
N LEU A 28 9.30 2.13 12.43
CA LEU A 28 9.97 3.21 13.15
C LEU A 28 8.98 4.07 13.95
N GLN A 29 7.83 4.41 13.37
CA GLN A 29 6.87 5.30 14.01
C GLN A 29 6.26 4.66 15.26
N VAL A 30 5.96 3.37 15.22
CA VAL A 30 5.44 2.64 16.40
C VAL A 30 6.49 2.57 17.51
N LEU A 31 7.77 2.33 17.17
CA LEU A 31 8.85 2.35 18.16
C LEU A 31 8.99 3.70 18.85
N VAL A 32 8.89 4.80 18.10
CA VAL A 32 8.93 6.15 18.66
C VAL A 32 7.70 6.42 19.53
N ARG A 33 6.50 6.04 19.07
CA ARG A 33 5.24 6.32 19.77
C ARG A 33 5.15 5.60 21.11
N VAL A 34 5.50 4.32 21.16
CA VAL A 34 5.45 3.48 22.38
C VAL A 34 6.53 3.87 23.39
N ARG A 35 7.65 4.42 22.94
CA ARG A 35 8.76 4.82 23.81
C ARG A 35 8.45 6.07 24.64
N ASP A 36 7.65 6.99 24.12
CA ASP A 36 7.42 8.28 24.76
C ASP A 36 6.29 8.20 25.82
N PRO A 37 6.59 8.39 27.12
CA PRO A 37 5.59 8.35 28.18
C PRO A 37 4.53 9.46 28.06
N ALA A 38 4.82 10.57 27.37
CA ALA A 38 3.83 11.61 27.09
C ALA A 38 2.70 11.10 26.18
N ASN A 39 3.03 10.20 25.24
CA ASN A 39 2.02 9.58 24.36
C ASN A 39 1.09 8.64 25.12
N PHE A 40 1.57 8.00 26.19
CA PHE A 40 0.73 7.17 27.06
C PHE A 40 -0.18 8.04 27.94
N ALA A 41 0.34 9.14 28.50
CA ALA A 41 -0.43 10.05 29.34
C ALA A 41 -1.66 10.66 28.63
N MET A 42 -1.60 10.82 27.30
CA MET A 42 -2.73 11.30 26.49
C MET A 42 -3.94 10.35 26.45
N TRP A 43 -3.77 9.06 26.81
CA TRP A 43 -4.87 8.08 26.80
C TRP A 43 -5.69 8.04 28.10
N GLY A 44 -5.33 8.88 29.09
CA GLY A 44 -6.10 9.11 30.32
C GLY A 44 -5.72 8.20 31.49
N GLU A 45 -6.01 8.70 32.70
CA GLU A 45 -5.80 7.97 33.95
C GLU A 45 -6.82 6.81 34.04
N GLY A 46 -6.34 5.57 33.87
CA GLY A 46 -7.17 4.36 33.95
C GLY A 46 -6.87 3.32 32.87
N MET A 47 -6.13 3.68 31.82
CA MET A 47 -5.65 2.71 30.83
C MET A 47 -4.39 2.00 31.35
N SER A 48 -4.35 0.67 31.31
CA SER A 48 -3.13 -0.07 31.60
C SER A 48 -2.14 0.03 30.44
N ILE A 49 -0.84 -0.04 30.75
CA ILE A 49 0.23 -0.05 29.73
C ILE A 49 0.03 -1.22 28.75
N GLU A 50 -0.43 -2.37 29.24
CA GLU A 50 -0.71 -3.55 28.42
C GLU A 50 -1.80 -3.28 27.38
N THR A 51 -2.91 -2.66 27.79
CA THR A 51 -4.00 -2.29 26.88
C THR A 51 -3.54 -1.27 25.85
N TYR A 52 -2.76 -0.26 26.28
CA TYR A 52 -2.17 0.71 25.35
C TYR A 52 -1.26 0.04 24.32
N MET A 53 -0.36 -0.85 24.74
CA MET A 53 0.52 -1.59 23.83
C MET A 53 -0.26 -2.46 22.85
N LEU A 54 -1.33 -3.12 23.30
CA LEU A 54 -2.20 -3.93 22.44
C LEU A 54 -2.90 -3.08 21.38
N ILE A 55 -3.37 -1.88 21.74
CA ILE A 55 -3.99 -0.93 20.80
C ILE A 55 -2.96 -0.46 19.77
N GLN A 56 -1.76 -0.08 20.20
CA GLN A 56 -0.69 0.35 19.28
C GLN A 56 -0.27 -0.78 18.32
N MET A 57 -0.17 -2.02 18.81
CA MET A 57 0.09 -3.18 17.96
C MET A 57 -1.06 -3.44 16.97
N SER A 58 -2.31 -3.31 17.40
CA SER A 58 -3.47 -3.47 16.52
C SER A 58 -3.43 -2.46 15.36
N TYR A 59 -3.18 -1.19 15.65
CA TYR A 59 -3.03 -0.17 14.62
C TYR A 59 -1.84 -0.41 13.70
N PHE A 60 -0.72 -0.90 14.24
CA PHE A 60 0.44 -1.29 13.44
C PHE A 60 0.08 -2.38 12.43
N PHE A 61 -0.56 -3.46 12.87
CA PHE A 61 -0.95 -4.57 11.99
C PHE A 61 -1.95 -4.13 10.92
N GLU A 62 -2.93 -3.31 11.27
CA GLU A 62 -3.89 -2.75 10.31
C GLU A 62 -3.17 -2.01 9.18
N ARG A 63 -2.21 -1.14 9.52
CA ARG A 63 -1.51 -0.27 8.57
C ARG A 63 -0.54 -1.00 7.65
N ILE A 64 0.16 -2.02 8.17
CA ILE A 64 1.11 -2.79 7.36
C ILE A 64 0.43 -3.87 6.50
N THR A 65 -0.80 -4.26 6.81
CA THR A 65 -1.50 -5.35 6.10
C THR A 65 -1.62 -5.07 4.61
N VAL A 66 -2.06 -3.87 4.22
CA VAL A 66 -2.22 -3.49 2.81
C VAL A 66 -0.88 -3.52 2.04
N PRO A 67 0.19 -2.82 2.46
CA PRO A 67 1.47 -2.84 1.73
C PRO A 67 2.12 -4.22 1.69
N ILE A 68 2.00 -5.03 2.75
CA ILE A 68 2.49 -6.42 2.76
C ILE A 68 1.75 -7.26 1.72
N MET A 69 0.42 -7.26 1.77
CA MET A 69 -0.39 -8.07 0.87
C MET A 69 -0.24 -7.61 -0.59
N LEU A 70 -0.17 -6.29 -0.84
CA LEU A 70 0.09 -5.73 -2.16
C LEU A 70 1.47 -6.17 -2.67
N GLY A 71 2.51 -6.10 -1.86
CA GLY A 71 3.86 -6.50 -2.24
C GLY A 71 3.94 -7.99 -2.61
N LEU A 72 3.35 -8.85 -1.78
CA LEU A 72 3.30 -10.30 -2.02
C LEU A 72 2.48 -10.63 -3.28
N TYR A 73 1.30 -10.04 -3.43
CA TYR A 73 0.46 -10.30 -4.61
C TYR A 73 1.15 -9.81 -5.88
N THR A 74 1.77 -8.63 -5.84
CA THR A 74 2.53 -8.06 -6.96
C THR A 74 3.69 -8.96 -7.38
N TYR A 75 4.36 -9.61 -6.41
CA TYR A 75 5.37 -10.63 -6.70
C TYR A 75 4.79 -11.87 -7.38
N PHE A 76 3.66 -12.39 -6.91
CA PHE A 76 2.99 -13.50 -7.59
C PHE A 76 2.48 -13.12 -8.99
N ALA A 77 2.01 -11.88 -9.17
CA ALA A 77 1.62 -11.28 -10.44
C ALA A 77 2.79 -11.01 -11.39
N PHE A 78 4.01 -10.92 -10.88
CA PHE A 78 5.20 -10.83 -11.72
C PHE A 78 5.66 -12.22 -12.20
N ILE A 79 5.61 -13.24 -11.33
CA ILE A 79 6.17 -14.56 -11.65
C ILE A 79 5.17 -15.49 -12.35
N LYS A 80 3.92 -15.57 -11.87
CA LYS A 80 2.97 -16.62 -12.28
C LYS A 80 1.64 -16.09 -12.82
N LEU A 81 1.12 -15.02 -12.25
CA LEU A 81 -0.20 -14.48 -12.60
C LEU A 81 -0.07 -13.41 -13.69
N ARG A 82 -1.13 -13.19 -14.46
CA ARG A 82 -1.25 -12.04 -15.36
C ARG A 82 -2.15 -11.00 -14.69
N ILE A 83 -1.87 -9.72 -14.94
CA ILE A 83 -2.61 -8.61 -14.32
C ILE A 83 -3.81 -8.27 -15.19
N GLY A 84 -4.98 -8.16 -14.57
CA GLY A 84 -6.21 -7.68 -15.19
C GLY A 84 -6.75 -6.43 -14.49
N LYS A 85 -7.80 -5.81 -15.06
CA LYS A 85 -8.43 -4.59 -14.50
C LYS A 85 -8.90 -4.75 -13.05
N LEU A 86 -9.31 -5.96 -12.65
CA LEU A 86 -9.71 -6.28 -11.27
C LEU A 86 -8.59 -6.01 -10.25
N PHE A 87 -7.34 -6.35 -10.59
CA PHE A 87 -6.19 -6.08 -9.73
C PHE A 87 -6.08 -4.58 -9.43
N ILE A 88 -6.21 -3.74 -10.47
CA ILE A 88 -6.09 -2.29 -10.34
C ILE A 88 -7.21 -1.72 -9.47
N CYS A 89 -8.45 -2.16 -9.69
CA CYS A 89 -9.60 -1.68 -8.91
C CYS A 89 -9.48 -2.05 -7.44
N VAL A 90 -9.19 -3.32 -7.13
CA VAL A 90 -9.12 -3.81 -5.74
C VAL A 90 -7.97 -3.15 -5.00
N TRP A 91 -6.76 -3.15 -5.58
CA TRP A 91 -5.59 -2.58 -4.92
C TRP A 91 -5.61 -1.07 -4.87
N GLY A 92 -6.17 -0.41 -5.89
CA GLY A 92 -6.41 1.03 -5.86
C GLY A 92 -7.33 1.44 -4.71
N LEU A 93 -8.43 0.71 -4.51
CA LEU A 93 -9.36 0.96 -3.40
C LEU A 93 -8.71 0.71 -2.04
N MET A 94 -7.98 -0.40 -1.88
CA MET A 94 -7.27 -0.71 -0.62
C MET A 94 -6.19 0.31 -0.30
N LEU A 95 -5.41 0.76 -1.30
CA LEU A 95 -4.41 1.81 -1.12
C LEU A 95 -5.04 3.16 -0.76
N ALA A 96 -6.17 3.52 -1.37
CA ALA A 96 -6.90 4.74 -1.02
C ALA A 96 -7.39 4.68 0.44
N GLY A 97 -7.97 3.56 0.86
CA GLY A 97 -8.38 3.34 2.26
C GLY A 97 -7.21 3.46 3.23
N ALA A 98 -6.09 2.80 2.95
CA ALA A 98 -4.88 2.87 3.77
C ALA A 98 -4.27 4.29 3.84
N THR A 99 -4.40 5.06 2.75
CA THR A 99 -3.96 6.46 2.71
C THR A 99 -4.84 7.34 3.60
N ILE A 100 -6.16 7.11 3.60
CA ILE A 100 -7.09 7.85 4.46
C ILE A 100 -6.83 7.53 5.93
N THR A 101 -6.68 6.26 6.31
CA THR A 101 -6.40 5.87 7.71
C THR A 101 -5.07 6.43 8.20
N THR A 102 -4.04 6.44 7.33
CA THR A 102 -2.77 7.12 7.63
C THR A 102 -2.96 8.64 7.76
N GLY A 103 -3.73 9.26 6.86
CA GLY A 103 -4.01 10.69 6.88
C GLY A 103 -4.76 11.18 8.12
N MET A 104 -5.65 10.34 8.68
CA MET A 104 -6.38 10.62 9.92
C MET A 104 -5.50 10.69 11.16
N GLU A 105 -4.22 10.30 11.08
CA GLU A 105 -3.29 10.49 12.19
C GLU A 105 -2.98 11.96 12.48
N PHE A 106 -3.11 12.84 11.47
CA PHE A 106 -2.82 14.28 11.57
C PHE A 106 -1.46 14.60 12.23
N ASP A 107 -0.47 13.71 12.10
CA ASP A 107 0.87 13.81 12.69
C ASP A 107 1.81 14.67 11.81
N PHE A 108 1.40 15.92 11.55
CA PHE A 108 2.08 16.84 10.63
C PHE A 108 3.47 17.29 11.09
N THR A 109 3.85 17.02 12.33
CA THR A 109 5.19 17.32 12.84
C THR A 109 6.19 16.22 12.53
N ASN A 110 5.71 15.03 12.15
CA ASN A 110 6.54 13.85 11.98
C ASN A 110 6.99 13.66 10.52
N ILE A 111 8.30 13.64 10.29
CA ILE A 111 8.87 13.42 8.95
C ILE A 111 8.47 12.04 8.37
N LEU A 112 8.28 11.03 9.22
CA LEU A 112 7.88 9.69 8.81
C LEU A 112 6.47 9.68 8.22
N TYR A 113 5.57 10.53 8.72
CA TYR A 113 4.22 10.68 8.17
C TYR A 113 4.27 11.11 6.71
N TYR A 114 5.05 12.14 6.38
CA TYR A 114 5.20 12.60 4.99
C TYR A 114 5.82 11.56 4.08
N LEU A 115 6.83 10.82 4.56
CA LEU A 115 7.48 9.78 3.78
C LEU A 115 6.51 8.64 3.44
N LYS A 116 5.65 8.23 4.38
CA LYS A 116 4.57 7.27 4.13
C LYS A 116 3.58 7.79 3.09
N MET A 117 3.13 9.03 3.22
CA MET A 117 2.18 9.64 2.28
C MET A 117 2.74 9.65 0.86
N ILE A 118 3.99 10.08 0.67
CA ILE A 118 4.66 10.06 -0.63
C ILE A 118 4.73 8.63 -1.19
N ALA A 119 5.11 7.65 -0.37
CA ALA A 119 5.18 6.25 -0.80
C ALA A 119 3.80 5.67 -1.18
N TYR A 120 2.73 6.03 -0.46
CA TYR A 120 1.36 5.68 -0.84
C TYR A 120 0.96 6.30 -2.17
N PHE A 121 1.28 7.59 -2.41
CA PHE A 121 1.03 8.23 -3.70
C PHE A 121 1.78 7.56 -4.85
N ILE A 122 3.05 7.21 -4.67
CA ILE A 122 3.83 6.48 -5.68
C ILE A 122 3.18 5.12 -5.99
N ASN A 123 2.71 4.40 -4.96
CA ASN A 123 1.99 3.14 -5.12
C ASN A 123 0.69 3.32 -5.91
N ILE A 124 -0.13 4.32 -5.57
CA ILE A 124 -1.40 4.62 -6.26
C ILE A 124 -1.13 4.97 -7.73
N ILE A 125 -0.17 5.85 -8.02
CA ILE A 125 0.19 6.22 -9.39
C ILE A 125 0.69 4.99 -10.16
N SER A 126 1.53 4.16 -9.54
CA SER A 126 2.05 2.94 -10.17
C SER A 126 0.93 1.96 -10.52
N VAL A 127 -0.04 1.77 -9.63
CA VAL A 127 -1.20 0.90 -9.84
C VAL A 127 -2.13 1.46 -10.92
N ILE A 128 -2.41 2.77 -10.93
CA ILE A 128 -3.24 3.40 -11.96
C ILE A 128 -2.58 3.32 -13.35
N ARG A 129 -1.26 3.53 -13.44
CA ARG A 129 -0.54 3.43 -14.73
C ARG A 129 -0.58 2.04 -15.34
N LEU A 130 -0.74 0.98 -14.54
CA LEU A 130 -0.96 -0.37 -15.08
C LEU A 130 -2.25 -0.45 -15.91
N TRP A 131 -3.23 0.42 -15.69
CA TRP A 131 -4.45 0.45 -16.49
C TRP A 131 -4.17 0.74 -17.95
N GLN A 132 -3.35 1.76 -18.20
CA GLN A 132 -2.92 2.14 -19.55
C GLN A 132 -2.14 1.01 -20.23
N VAL A 133 -1.32 0.28 -19.47
CA VAL A 133 -0.57 -0.87 -19.99
C VAL A 133 -1.50 -1.99 -20.44
N ILE A 134 -2.56 -2.27 -19.68
CA ILE A 134 -3.54 -3.31 -20.03
C ILE A 134 -4.37 -2.91 -21.25
N GLU A 135 -4.73 -1.64 -21.39
CA GLU A 135 -5.48 -1.15 -22.55
C GLU A 135 -4.64 -1.20 -23.82
N LEU A 136 -3.39 -0.73 -23.77
CA LEU A 136 -2.46 -0.83 -24.91
C LEU A 136 -2.21 -2.27 -25.36
N ASP A 137 -2.14 -3.22 -24.43
CA ASP A 137 -1.95 -4.64 -24.75
C ASP A 137 -3.23 -5.25 -25.35
N ARG A 138 -4.42 -4.83 -24.90
CA ARG A 138 -5.69 -5.25 -25.49
C ARG A 138 -5.84 -4.73 -26.92
N ASP A 139 -5.57 -3.45 -27.15
CA ASP A 139 -5.78 -2.82 -28.46
C ASP A 139 -4.83 -3.45 -29.51
N LYS A 140 -3.61 -3.85 -29.12
CA LYS A 140 -2.71 -4.65 -29.97
C LYS A 140 -3.28 -6.03 -30.34
N ILE A 141 -3.93 -6.70 -29.39
CA ILE A 141 -4.56 -8.01 -29.64
C ILE A 141 -5.72 -7.87 -30.63
N GLU A 142 -6.51 -6.80 -30.53
CA GLU A 142 -7.60 -6.50 -31.48
C GLU A 142 -7.06 -6.12 -32.87
N GLU A 143 -5.94 -5.40 -32.96
CA GLU A 143 -5.28 -5.07 -34.24
C GLU A 143 -4.68 -6.33 -34.92
N ASP A 144 -4.04 -7.21 -34.15
CA ASP A 144 -3.47 -8.47 -34.65
C ASP A 144 -4.55 -9.52 -35.02
N ASN A 145 -5.76 -9.41 -34.47
CA ASN A 145 -6.86 -10.35 -34.73
C ASN A 145 -8.24 -9.66 -34.83
N PRO A 146 -8.50 -8.88 -35.90
CA PRO A 146 -9.69 -8.03 -36.00
C PRO A 146 -11.02 -8.79 -36.15
N TRP A 147 -10.98 -10.13 -36.22
CA TRP A 147 -12.13 -11.00 -36.46
C TRP A 147 -12.43 -11.97 -35.31
N SER A 148 -11.79 -11.84 -34.14
CA SER A 148 -12.00 -12.72 -32.97
C SER A 148 -12.98 -12.19 -31.94
#